data_AF-A0A290HCM7-F1
#
_entry.id   AF-A0A290HCM7-F1
#
_cell.length_a   1.000
_cell.length_b   1.000
_cell.length_c   1.000
_cell.angle_alpha   90.00
_cell.angle_beta   90.00
_cell.angle_gamma   90.00
#
_symmetry.space_group_name_H-M   'P 1'
#
loop_
_entity.id
_entity.type
_entity.pdbx_description
1 polymer ?
#
loop_
_entity_poly.entity_id
_entity_poly.type
_entity_poly.pdbx_seq_one_letter_code
_entity_poly.pdbx_strand_id
1 'polypeptide(L)' 'MLLFSNLAQVIDAKSPHPIIEELRTNGRFKKELHLRRDVNASSKKTKRTDSRENEKVELWVLTPKEMV' A
#
# COMPACT_ATOMS: atom_id res chain seq x y z
N MET A 1 0.06 9.31 -9.65
CA MET A 1 0.28 9.18 -8.20
C MET A 1 -0.92 8.47 -7.58
N LEU A 2 -0.68 7.52 -6.67
CA LEU A 2 -1.69 6.67 -6.04
C LEU A 2 -1.41 6.61 -4.54
N LEU A 3 -2.46 6.62 -3.72
CA LEU A 3 -2.38 6.39 -2.28
C LEU A 3 -3.01 5.02 -1.97
N PHE A 4 -2.31 4.20 -1.22
CA PHE A 4 -2.70 2.83 -0.89
C PHE A 4 -2.52 2.57 0.60
N SER A 5 -3.19 1.57 1.15
CA SER A 5 -2.88 1.04 2.48
C SER A 5 -2.56 -0.45 2.40
N ASN A 6 -1.65 -0.90 3.27
CA ASN A 6 -1.30 -2.32 3.40
C ASN A 6 -2.36 -3.12 4.19
N LEU A 7 -3.55 -2.57 4.42
CA LEU A 7 -4.59 -3.16 5.28
C LEU A 7 -4.95 -4.59 4.86
N ALA A 8 -5.02 -4.85 3.55
CA ALA A 8 -5.28 -6.19 3.02
C ALA A 8 -4.22 -7.21 3.49
N GLN A 9 -2.94 -6.80 3.53
CA GLN A 9 -1.83 -7.63 3.98
C GLN A 9 -1.78 -7.78 5.50
N VAL A 10 -2.31 -6.79 6.23
CA VAL A 10 -2.46 -6.84 7.70
C VAL A 10 -3.56 -7.81 8.10
N ILE A 11 -4.65 -7.88 7.33
CA ILE A 11 -5.78 -8.81 7.57
C ILE A 11 -5.43 -10.23 7.11
N ASP A 12 -4.83 -10.36 5.92
CA ASP A 12 -4.42 -11.63 5.35
C ASP A 12 -3.01 -11.53 4.76
N ALA A 13 -2.04 -12.16 5.43
CA ALA A 13 -0.64 -12.16 5.02
C ALA A 13 -0.40 -12.80 3.63
N LYS A 14 -1.35 -13.60 3.13
CA LYS A 14 -1.28 -14.20 1.79
C LYS A 14 -1.86 -13.29 0.70
N SER A 15 -2.50 -12.17 1.07
CA SER A 15 -3.10 -11.25 0.11
C SER A 15 -1.99 -10.50 -0.65
N PRO A 16 -1.90 -10.66 -1.99
CA PRO A 16 -0.87 -9.99 -2.78
C PRO A 16 -1.17 -8.49 -2.89
N HIS A 17 -0.11 -7.68 -2.93
CA HIS A 17 -0.27 -6.23 -3.12
C HIS A 17 -0.51 -5.94 -4.61
N PRO A 18 -1.66 -5.35 -5.01
CA PRO A 18 -2.05 -5.25 -6.42
C PRO A 18 -1.07 -4.39 -7.25
N ILE A 19 -0.53 -3.32 -6.67
CA ILE A 19 0.51 -2.50 -7.34
C ILE A 19 1.79 -3.32 -7.60
N ILE A 20 2.20 -4.19 -6.68
CA ILE A 20 3.39 -5.02 -6.87
C ILE A 20 3.13 -6.07 -7.96
N GLU A 21 1.93 -6.66 -7.99
CA GLU A 21 1.56 -7.60 -9.05
C GLU A 21 1.53 -6.94 -10.43
N GLU A 22 0.99 -5.72 -10.52
CA GLU A 22 0.99 -4.95 -11.78
C GLU A 22 2.41 -4.68 -12.30
N LEU A 23 3.30 -4.23 -11.41
CA LEU A 23 4.70 -3.95 -11.74
C LEU A 23 5.47 -5.22 -12.14
N ARG A 24 5.15 -6.38 -11.55
CA ARG A 24 5.82 -7.66 -11.83
C ARG A 24 5.29 -8.35 -13.09
N THR A 25 3.98 -8.36 -13.28
CA THR A 25 3.31 -9.20 -14.29
C THR A 25 3.05 -8.44 -15.58
N ASN A 26 2.45 -7.25 -15.50
CA ASN A 26 1.99 -6.52 -16.68
C ASN A 26 3.04 -5.55 -17.20
N GLY A 27 3.91 -5.03 -16.32
CA GLY A 27 5.04 -4.18 -16.72
C GLY A 27 4.65 -2.87 -17.42
N ARG A 28 3.36 -2.48 -17.38
CA ARG A 28 2.82 -1.26 -18.02
C ARG A 28 3.33 0.01 -17.35
N PHE A 29 3.67 -0.08 -16.08
CA PHE A 29 4.15 1.03 -15.27
C PHE A 29 5.52 0.70 -14.66
N LYS A 30 6.30 1.74 -14.38
CA LYS A 30 7.51 1.69 -13.56
C LYS A 30 7.26 2.43 -12.25
N LYS A 31 7.87 1.94 -11.17
CA LYS A 31 7.87 2.63 -9.87
C LYS A 31 8.88 3.78 -9.93
N GLU A 32 8.41 5.01 -9.74
CA GLU A 32 9.25 6.19 -9.65
C GLU A 32 9.56 6.55 -8.20
N LEU A 33 8.52 6.66 -7.36
CA LEU A 33 8.66 6.97 -5.94
C LEU A 33 7.72 6.08 -5.12
N HIS A 34 8.20 5.67 -3.95
CA HIS A 34 7.42 4.92 -2.98
C HIS A 34 7.73 5.42 -1.58
N LEU A 35 6.74 6.07 -0.96
CA LEU A 35 6.83 6.54 0.41
C LEU A 35 5.87 5.72 1.27
N ARG A 36 6.27 5.44 2.50
CA ARG A 36 5.45 4.74 3.48
C ARG A 36 5.41 5.53 4.78
N ARG A 37 4.25 5.51 5.43
CA ARG A 37 4.06 6.12 6.74
C ARG A 37 3.17 5.23 7.58
N ASP A 38 3.57 4.99 8.82
CA ASP A 38 2.74 4.29 9.80
C ASP A 38 1.49 5.12 10.09
N VAL A 39 0.33 4.46 10.20
CA VAL A 39 -0.88 5.16 10.65
C VAL A 39 -0.71 5.52 12.11
N ASN A 40 -1.11 6.74 12.48
CA ASN A 40 -1.18 7.10 13.89
C ASN A 40 -2.15 6.16 14.60
N ALA A 41 -1.78 5.74 15.80
CA ALA A 41 -2.63 4.90 16.64
C ALA A 41 -4.05 5.46 16.71
N SER A 42 -5.04 4.58 16.57
CA SER A 42 -6.45 4.96 16.66
C SER A 42 -6.71 5.69 17.97
N SER A 43 -7.60 6.69 17.93
CA SER A 43 -7.94 7.48 19.10
C SER A 43 -8.39 6.58 20.25
N LYS A 44 -7.69 6.66 21.39
CA LYS A 44 -8.00 5.93 22.65
C LYS A 44 -9.44 6.14 23.16
N LYS A 45 -10.19 7.07 22.57
CA LYS A 45 -11.55 7.46 22.98
C LYS A 45 -12.64 6.47 22.54
N THR A 46 -12.34 5.53 21.62
CA THR A 46 -13.31 4.51 21.21
C THR A 46 -12.82 3.12 21.62
N LYS A 47 -13.69 2.33 22.29
CA LYS A 47 -13.45 0.93 22.71
C LYS A 47 -13.41 -0.06 21.51
N ARG A 48 -12.80 0.33 20.40
CA ARG A 48 -12.57 -0.57 19.27
C ARG A 48 -11.23 -1.28 19.50
N THR A 49 -11.26 -2.60 19.55
CA THR A 49 -10.06 -3.44 19.45
C THR A 49 -9.57 -3.35 18.00
N ASP A 50 -8.86 -2.28 17.71
CA ASP A 50 -8.51 -1.90 16.34
C ASP A 50 -7.11 -2.44 16.05
N SER A 51 -7.01 -3.56 15.32
CA SER A 51 -5.75 -4.22 14.95
C SER A 51 -4.94 -3.46 13.88
N ARG A 52 -5.05 -2.12 13.86
CA ARG A 52 -4.39 -1.23 12.89
C ARG A 52 -2.99 -0.80 13.33
N GLU A 53 -2.46 -1.33 14.42
CA GLU A 53 -1.10 -1.04 14.87
C GLU A 53 -0.03 -1.30 13.80
N ASN A 54 -0.30 -2.23 12.88
CA ASN A 54 0.58 -2.60 11.77
C ASN A 54 0.15 -2.02 10.41
N GLU A 55 -0.91 -1.20 10.38
CA GLU A 55 -1.36 -0.55 9.16
C GLU A 55 -0.41 0.59 8.76
N LYS A 56 -0.10 0.65 7.47
CA LYS A 56 0.80 1.62 6.85
C LYS A 56 0.11 2.17 5.63
N VAL A 57 0.22 3.48 5.47
CA VAL A 57 -0.20 4.20 4.27
C VAL A 57 1.00 4.32 3.35
N GLU A 58 0.79 4.02 2.08
CA GLU A 58 1.81 3.98 1.05
C GLU A 58 1.45 4.94 -0.08
N LEU A 59 2.34 5.88 -0.38
CA LEU A 59 2.24 6.75 -1.55
C LEU A 59 3.09 6.15 -2.68
N TRP A 60 2.44 5.87 -3.80
CA TRP A 60 3.07 5.32 -4.99
C TRP A 60 3.01 6.33 -6.13
N VAL A 61 4.18 6.74 -6.62
CA VAL A 61 4.30 7.47 -7.89
C VAL A 61 4.76 6.48 -8.95
N LEU A 62 3.91 6.29 -9.94
CA LEU A 62 4.12 5.36 -11.04
C LEU A 62 4.17 6.15 -12.35
N THR A 63 5.10 5.78 -13.22
CA THR A 63 5.22 6.33 -14.57
C THR A 63 4.92 5.27 -15.61
N PRO A 64 4.26 5.60 -16.73
CA PRO A 64 4.10 4.66 -17.83
C PRO A 64 5.47 4.17 -18.30
N LYS A 65 5.60 2.86 -18.53
CA LYS A 65 6.78 2.34 -19.21
C LYS A 65 6.64 2.70 -20.69
N GLU A 66 7.46 3.63 -21.18
CA GLU A 66 7.62 3.81 -22.62
C GLU A 66 8.01 2.47 -23.24
N MET A 67 7.16 1.98 -24.14
CA MET A 67 7.47 0.89 -25.05
C MET A 67 8.20 1.52 -26.23
N VAL A 68 9.51 1.34 -26.27
CA VAL A 68 10.36 1.65 -27.44
C VAL A 68 10.36 0.44 -28.36
#